data_AF-A0A8B7CAZ1-F1
#
_entry.id   AF-A0A8B7CAZ1-F1
#
_cell.length_a   1.000
_cell.length_b   1.000
_cell.length_c   1.000
_cell.angle_alpha   90.00
_cell.angle_beta   90.00
_cell.angle_gamma   90.00
#
_symmetry.space_group_name_H-M   'P 1'
#
loop_
_entity.id
_entity.type
_entity.pdbx_description
1 polymer ?
#
loop_
_entity_poly.entity_id
_entity_poly.type
_entity_poly.pdbx_seq_one_letter_code
_entity_poly.pdbx_strand_id
1 'polypeptide(L)'
;MLKLSRFLPSRNEQARNFLLRKATKIKDTFWLSAFSSQHGISTSGPDLVANGNFSGRRFAQYTIFKGKAALSVSPKLPSFCIMDSGSSRVDRKGGVMLTFWPAVGQRKYDWQKKQVFALSPTEVGSLISLGPDESCEFLHDPSMKSSLEGQVKKSLSVTPLGNSSGYFLNLNVVNTVQKTNERFSLPVTKAEFAVMRTALSYVLPHIMGWDQVIGPRLPNIPQNTPRQRREVLPDPDFEWGR
;
A
#
# COMPACT_ATOMS: atom_id res chain seq x y z
N MET A 1 -10.74 19.37 -68.96
CA MET A 1 -12.06 19.12 -69.60
C MET A 1 -12.46 17.67 -69.30
N LEU A 2 -13.73 17.45 -68.91
CA LEU A 2 -14.49 16.18 -68.74
C LEU A 2 -13.96 15.21 -67.65
N LYS A 3 -14.56 14.97 -66.47
CA LYS A 3 -15.94 14.77 -65.94
C LYS A 3 -16.63 13.45 -66.34
N LEU A 4 -17.28 12.82 -65.32
CA LEU A 4 -18.20 11.65 -65.26
C LEU A 4 -17.50 10.31 -64.93
N SER A 5 -17.71 9.57 -63.83
CA SER A 5 -18.82 9.30 -62.88
C SER A 5 -20.11 8.72 -63.50
N ARG A 6 -20.43 7.45 -63.18
CA ARG A 6 -21.77 6.81 -62.95
C ARG A 6 -21.53 5.47 -62.19
N PHE A 7 -21.96 5.22 -60.93
CA PHE A 7 -23.31 5.07 -60.32
C PHE A 7 -24.06 3.79 -60.79
N LEU A 8 -24.14 2.70 -59.99
CA LEU A 8 -25.19 2.27 -58.98
C LEU A 8 -26.13 1.17 -59.55
N PRO A 9 -27.07 0.51 -58.82
CA PRO A 9 -27.25 0.25 -57.36
C PRO A 9 -27.73 -1.19 -57.01
N SER A 10 -27.80 -1.51 -55.70
CA SER A 10 -28.79 -2.43 -55.06
C SER A 10 -28.68 -2.15 -53.54
N ARG A 11 -29.58 -1.47 -52.83
CA ARG A 11 -31.04 -1.52 -52.61
C ARG A 11 -31.50 -2.79 -51.85
N ASN A 12 -31.46 -2.73 -50.51
CA ASN A 12 -32.72 -2.65 -49.77
C ASN A 12 -32.54 -2.05 -48.37
N GLU A 13 -33.25 -0.94 -48.16
CA GLU A 13 -33.58 -0.38 -46.86
C GLU A 13 -34.67 -1.22 -46.20
N GLN A 14 -34.56 -1.45 -44.90
CA GLN A 14 -35.73 -1.57 -44.02
C GLN A 14 -35.41 -0.89 -42.69
N ALA A 15 -35.49 0.44 -42.71
CA ALA A 15 -35.98 1.20 -41.59
C ALA A 15 -37.30 1.83 -42.05
N ARG A 16 -38.39 1.67 -41.28
CA ARG A 16 -39.33 2.77 -40.98
C ARG A 16 -40.47 2.28 -40.09
N ASN A 17 -40.49 2.89 -38.91
CA ASN A 17 -41.63 3.61 -38.35
C ASN A 17 -42.91 2.81 -38.06
N PHE A 18 -43.11 2.51 -36.77
CA PHE A 18 -44.39 2.84 -36.16
C PHE A 18 -44.16 3.83 -35.01
N LEU A 19 -44.80 4.98 -35.14
CA LEU A 19 -44.71 6.13 -34.28
C LEU A 19 -45.58 5.96 -33.02
N LEU A 20 -45.14 6.61 -31.95
CA LEU A 20 -45.86 7.64 -31.20
C LEU A 20 -46.11 7.32 -29.70
N ARG A 21 -45.53 8.22 -28.88
CA ARG A 21 -46.18 8.97 -27.78
C ARG A 21 -45.89 8.55 -26.32
N LYS A 22 -44.88 9.22 -25.73
CA LYS A 22 -44.88 10.00 -24.47
C LYS A 22 -43.45 9.98 -23.89
N ALA A 23 -42.67 11.05 -24.00
CA ALA A 23 -42.69 12.25 -23.14
C ALA A 23 -42.29 11.97 -21.68
N THR A 24 -41.18 12.63 -21.31
CA THR A 24 -40.65 13.01 -19.98
C THR A 24 -40.08 11.92 -19.06
N LYS A 25 -38.75 11.95 -18.85
CA LYS A 25 -38.07 12.66 -17.73
C LYS A 25 -36.69 12.02 -17.51
N ILE A 26 -35.64 12.79 -17.76
CA ILE A 26 -34.25 12.44 -17.46
C ILE A 26 -34.07 12.47 -15.94
N LYS A 27 -33.61 11.35 -15.35
CA LYS A 27 -32.93 11.30 -14.04
C LYS A 27 -32.06 10.02 -13.96
N ASP A 28 -30.76 10.25 -13.99
CA ASP A 28 -29.68 9.57 -13.27
C ASP A 28 -29.69 8.03 -13.21
N THR A 29 -28.99 7.43 -14.18
CA THR A 29 -28.49 6.05 -14.09
C THR A 29 -27.12 6.02 -13.40
N PHE A 30 -27.10 5.69 -12.11
CA PHE A 30 -25.94 5.09 -11.44
C PHE A 30 -26.39 3.79 -10.79
N TRP A 31 -26.27 2.68 -11.54
CA TRP A 31 -26.38 1.33 -11.02
C TRP A 31 -25.00 0.69 -11.13
N LEU A 32 -24.19 0.84 -10.09
CA LEU A 32 -23.06 -0.06 -9.85
C LEU A 32 -23.62 -1.29 -9.13
N SER A 33 -23.68 -2.40 -9.87
CA SER A 33 -23.89 -3.73 -9.34
C SER A 33 -22.82 -4.06 -8.31
N ALA A 34 -23.22 -4.18 -7.05
CA ALA A 34 -22.39 -4.69 -5.97
C ALA A 34 -22.09 -6.17 -6.20
N PHE A 35 -20.86 -6.50 -6.58
CA PHE A 35 -20.34 -7.86 -6.44
C PHE A 35 -19.97 -8.08 -4.97
N SER A 36 -20.88 -8.70 -4.23
CA SER A 36 -20.59 -9.28 -2.92
C SER A 36 -19.73 -10.53 -3.12
N SER A 37 -18.40 -10.40 -3.12
CA SER A 37 -17.53 -11.55 -2.93
C SER A 37 -17.22 -11.69 -1.44
N GLN A 38 -17.96 -12.56 -0.77
CA GLN A 38 -17.53 -13.12 0.51
C GLN A 38 -16.35 -14.06 0.26
N HIS A 39 -15.14 -13.51 0.21
CA HIS A 39 -13.92 -14.29 0.39
C HIS A 39 -13.18 -13.70 1.57
N GLY A 40 -13.41 -14.31 2.74
CA GLY A 40 -12.62 -14.05 3.93
C GLY A 40 -11.18 -14.45 3.66
N ILE A 41 -10.33 -13.48 3.35
CA ILE A 41 -8.89 -13.66 3.46
C ILE A 41 -8.63 -13.81 4.95
N SER A 42 -8.35 -15.04 5.39
CA SER A 42 -7.97 -15.33 6.77
C SER A 42 -6.61 -14.70 7.04
N THR A 43 -6.62 -13.43 7.45
CA THR A 43 -5.46 -12.77 8.03
C THR A 43 -5.42 -13.24 9.47
N SER A 44 -4.42 -14.05 9.83
CA SER A 44 -4.20 -14.52 11.21
C SER A 44 -4.48 -13.40 12.21
N GLY A 45 -5.41 -13.67 13.14
CA GLY A 45 -6.02 -12.70 14.04
C GLY A 45 -5.07 -12.04 15.04
N PRO A 46 -5.61 -11.18 15.92
CA PRO A 46 -4.81 -10.50 16.94
C PRO A 46 -4.27 -11.52 17.94
N ASP A 47 -2.97 -11.44 18.23
CA ASP A 47 -2.35 -12.18 19.32
C ASP A 47 -2.93 -11.65 20.65
N LEU A 48 -4.10 -12.14 21.04
CA LEU A 48 -4.62 -11.97 22.40
C LEU A 48 -3.90 -12.99 23.29
N VAL A 49 -3.23 -12.46 24.30
CA VAL A 49 -2.54 -13.22 25.34
C VAL A 49 -3.52 -14.19 25.99
N ALA A 50 -3.31 -15.49 25.76
CA ALA A 50 -3.88 -16.56 26.55
C ALA A 50 -2.76 -17.56 26.86
N ASN A 51 -2.33 -17.58 28.13
CA ASN A 51 -1.54 -18.63 28.77
C ASN A 51 -0.32 -19.17 28.00
N GLY A 52 0.84 -18.51 28.18
CA GLY A 52 2.12 -19.20 28.35
C GLY A 52 2.68 -20.03 27.19
N ASN A 53 2.12 -19.94 25.99
CA ASN A 53 2.64 -20.62 24.80
C ASN A 53 2.95 -19.58 23.71
N PHE A 54 4.16 -19.62 23.17
CA PHE A 54 4.66 -18.71 22.15
C PHE A 54 3.64 -18.49 21.03
N SER A 55 3.04 -17.29 20.94
CA SER A 55 2.53 -16.83 19.65
C SER A 55 3.77 -16.66 18.76
N GLY A 56 4.07 -17.70 17.97
CA GLY A 56 5.30 -17.75 17.20
C GLY A 56 5.38 -16.53 16.28
N ARG A 57 6.34 -15.63 16.54
CA ARG A 57 6.59 -14.47 15.67
C ARG A 57 6.80 -14.97 14.25
N ARG A 58 5.90 -14.60 13.34
CA ARG A 58 5.98 -14.99 11.93
C ARG A 58 6.79 -13.95 11.17
N PHE A 59 7.74 -14.41 10.37
CA PHE A 59 8.56 -13.56 9.52
C PHE A 59 8.23 -13.85 8.07
N ALA A 60 7.58 -12.91 7.40
CA ALA A 60 7.22 -13.01 5.98
C ALA A 60 7.74 -11.77 5.26
N GLN A 61 8.92 -11.89 4.65
CA GLN A 61 9.55 -10.81 3.87
C GLN A 61 9.52 -11.15 2.38
N TYR A 62 9.22 -10.17 1.54
CA TYR A 62 9.38 -10.28 0.09
C TYR A 62 10.79 -9.84 -0.28
N THR A 63 11.54 -10.65 -1.05
CA THR A 63 12.95 -10.38 -1.36
C THR A 63 13.21 -10.43 -2.87
N ILE A 64 13.89 -9.42 -3.38
CA ILE A 64 14.33 -9.29 -4.76
C ILE A 64 15.85 -9.45 -4.81
N PHE A 65 16.34 -10.36 -5.66
CA PHE A 65 17.75 -10.64 -5.84
C PHE A 65 18.21 -10.16 -7.23
N LYS A 66 19.24 -9.31 -7.29
CA LYS A 66 19.84 -8.80 -8.54
C LYS A 66 21.34 -8.99 -8.55
N GLY A 67 21.99 -8.66 -9.67
CA GLY A 67 23.42 -8.91 -9.85
C GLY A 67 24.34 -8.19 -8.86
N LYS A 68 23.98 -6.98 -8.41
CA LYS A 68 24.83 -6.14 -7.54
C LYS A 68 24.39 -6.08 -6.08
N ALA A 69 23.12 -6.34 -5.79
CA ALA A 69 22.56 -6.29 -4.44
C ALA A 69 21.28 -7.11 -4.37
N ALA A 70 20.74 -7.24 -3.17
CA ALA A 70 19.39 -7.73 -2.92
C ALA A 70 18.63 -6.73 -2.02
N LEU A 71 17.30 -6.78 -2.09
CA LEU A 71 16.38 -5.97 -1.32
C LEU A 71 15.32 -6.87 -0.68
N SER A 72 15.16 -6.83 0.65
CA SER A 72 13.94 -7.32 1.30
C SER A 72 13.03 -6.19 1.73
N VAL A 73 11.73 -6.42 1.58
CA VAL A 73 10.63 -5.59 2.04
C VAL A 73 9.91 -6.36 3.14
N SER A 74 9.82 -5.80 4.34
CA SER A 74 9.14 -6.45 5.47
C SER A 74 8.31 -5.45 6.29
N PRO A 75 7.05 -5.77 6.65
CA PRO A 75 6.24 -4.91 7.49
C PRO A 75 6.73 -4.91 8.94
N LYS A 76 6.55 -3.79 9.63
CA LYS A 76 6.72 -3.63 11.07
C LYS A 76 5.43 -3.06 11.65
N LEU A 77 4.75 -3.87 12.46
CA LEU A 77 3.49 -3.49 13.09
C LEU A 77 3.67 -2.34 14.09
N PRO A 78 2.62 -1.52 14.32
CA PRO A 78 2.61 -0.52 15.37
C PRO A 78 2.69 -1.16 16.76
N SER A 79 3.11 -0.40 17.75
CA SER A 79 2.92 -0.76 19.16
C SER A 79 1.73 0.00 19.75
N PHE A 80 1.12 -0.60 20.77
CA PHE A 80 0.00 -0.03 21.49
C PHE A 80 0.37 0.15 22.96
N CYS A 81 -0.11 1.22 23.58
CA CYS A 81 -0.09 1.44 25.02
C CYS A 81 -1.50 1.31 25.58
N ILE A 82 -1.61 0.78 26.79
CA ILE A 82 -2.87 0.69 27.53
C ILE A 82 -3.05 2.00 28.28
N MET A 83 -4.23 2.61 28.15
CA MET A 83 -4.62 3.81 28.87
C MET A 83 -5.27 3.45 30.22
N ASP A 84 -5.35 4.41 31.14
CA ASP A 84 -5.95 4.22 32.47
C ASP A 84 -7.42 3.76 32.42
N SER A 85 -8.13 4.08 31.33
CA SER A 85 -9.50 3.62 31.04
C SER A 85 -9.60 2.15 30.63
N GLY A 86 -8.47 1.44 30.50
CA GLY A 86 -8.40 0.06 29.98
C GLY A 86 -8.46 -0.04 28.45
N SER A 87 -8.55 1.09 27.73
CA SER A 87 -8.49 1.11 26.26
C SER A 87 -7.05 1.17 25.75
N SER A 88 -6.78 0.56 24.59
CA SER A 88 -5.47 0.61 23.95
C SER A 88 -5.40 1.71 22.88
N ARG A 89 -4.29 2.44 22.83
CA ARG A 89 -3.99 3.46 21.80
C ARG A 89 -2.68 3.14 21.10
N VAL A 90 -2.55 3.48 19.82
CA VAL A 90 -1.28 3.38 19.10
C VAL A 90 -0.25 4.32 19.74
N ASP A 91 0.87 3.76 20.17
CA ASP A 91 2.00 4.45 20.80
C ASP A 91 3.07 4.79 19.76
N ARG A 92 3.57 3.76 19.05
CA ARG A 92 4.50 3.92 17.94
C ARG A 92 3.84 3.45 16.65
N LYS A 93 3.88 4.30 15.63
CA LYS A 93 3.43 3.94 14.29
C LYS A 93 4.24 2.78 13.74
N GLY A 94 3.58 1.90 12.99
CA GLY A 94 4.26 0.90 12.18
C GLY A 94 4.95 1.52 10.97
N GLY A 95 5.58 0.67 10.17
CA GLY A 95 6.24 1.07 8.93
C GLY A 95 6.65 -0.14 8.11
N VAL A 96 7.30 0.11 6.98
CA VAL A 96 7.87 -0.95 6.13
C VAL A 96 9.38 -0.84 6.14
N MET A 97 10.05 -1.93 6.44
CA MET A 97 11.50 -1.99 6.45
C MET A 97 12.04 -2.47 5.11
N LEU A 98 12.82 -1.62 4.45
CA LEU A 98 13.63 -1.96 3.30
C LEU A 98 15.04 -2.29 3.78
N THR A 99 15.51 -3.49 3.50
CA THR A 99 16.87 -3.93 3.84
C THR A 99 17.61 -4.27 2.57
N PHE A 100 18.74 -3.62 2.35
CA PHE A 100 19.62 -3.79 1.19
C PHE A 100 20.88 -4.49 1.63
N TRP A 101 21.41 -5.40 0.83
CA TRP A 101 22.73 -5.98 1.09
C TRP A 101 23.47 -6.31 -0.22
N PRO A 102 24.80 -6.15 -0.25
CA PRO A 102 25.56 -6.18 -1.50
C PRO A 102 25.81 -7.62 -1.97
N ALA A 103 25.91 -7.81 -3.28
CA ALA A 103 26.38 -9.06 -3.84
C ALA A 103 27.89 -9.22 -3.61
N VAL A 104 28.32 -10.41 -3.22
CA VAL A 104 29.74 -10.79 -3.05
C VAL A 104 30.16 -11.89 -4.03
N GLY A 105 29.26 -12.27 -4.92
CA GLY A 105 29.47 -13.26 -5.96
C GLY A 105 28.17 -13.59 -6.67
N GLN A 106 28.23 -14.49 -7.65
CA GLN A 106 27.03 -14.92 -8.37
C GLN A 106 26.05 -15.57 -7.38
N ARG A 107 24.87 -14.93 -7.22
CA ARG A 107 23.81 -15.37 -6.29
C ARG A 107 24.25 -15.50 -4.83
N LYS A 108 25.31 -14.78 -4.43
CA LYS A 108 25.80 -14.71 -3.04
C LYS A 108 25.78 -13.26 -2.58
N TYR A 109 25.29 -13.03 -1.37
CA TYR A 109 25.11 -11.69 -0.83
C TYR A 109 25.55 -11.61 0.63
N ASP A 110 26.15 -10.48 1.02
CA ASP A 110 26.73 -10.30 2.35
C ASP A 110 25.74 -9.59 3.30
N TRP A 111 25.08 -10.38 4.15
CA TRP A 111 24.11 -9.89 5.14
C TRP A 111 24.73 -9.01 6.24
N GLN A 112 26.04 -9.11 6.48
CA GLN A 112 26.70 -8.32 7.52
C GLN A 112 26.86 -6.86 7.08
N LYS A 113 27.01 -6.61 5.77
CA LYS A 113 27.09 -5.28 5.17
C LYS A 113 25.72 -4.75 4.72
N LYS A 114 24.66 -5.13 5.41
CA LYS A 114 23.31 -4.65 5.08
C LYS A 114 23.09 -3.21 5.51
N GLN A 115 22.34 -2.47 4.71
CA GLN A 115 21.79 -1.17 5.09
C GLN A 115 20.26 -1.23 5.15
N VAL A 116 19.71 -0.41 6.02
CA VAL A 116 18.28 -0.43 6.34
C VAL A 116 17.68 0.96 6.14
N PHE A 117 16.52 1.03 5.51
CA PHE A 117 15.71 2.23 5.31
C PHE A 117 14.27 1.93 5.71
N ALA A 118 13.72 2.67 6.67
CA ALA A 118 12.34 2.49 7.11
C ALA A 118 11.44 3.41 6.29
N LEU A 119 10.26 2.95 5.88
CA LEU A 119 9.24 3.77 5.26
C LEU A 119 8.10 3.96 6.26
N SER A 120 7.77 5.21 6.52
CA SER A 120 6.55 5.60 7.22
C SER A 120 5.30 5.30 6.36
N PRO A 121 4.09 5.26 6.96
CA PRO A 121 2.86 5.09 6.20
C PRO A 121 2.69 6.10 5.05
N THR A 122 3.15 7.33 5.24
CA THR A 122 3.08 8.37 4.20
C THR A 122 4.01 8.06 3.02
N GLU A 123 5.25 7.66 3.29
CA GLU A 123 6.22 7.30 2.24
C GLU A 123 5.82 6.02 1.51
N VAL A 124 5.19 5.07 2.23
CA VAL A 124 4.51 3.92 1.62
C VAL A 124 3.41 4.38 0.67
N GLY A 125 2.60 5.38 1.06
CA GLY A 125 1.61 6.02 0.20
C GLY A 125 2.23 6.57 -1.10
N SER A 126 3.35 7.29 -1.00
CA SER A 126 4.07 7.83 -2.16
C SER A 126 4.54 6.73 -3.13
N LEU A 127 5.02 5.59 -2.62
CA LEU A 127 5.39 4.45 -3.47
C LEU A 127 4.18 3.81 -4.16
N ILE A 128 3.06 3.70 -3.45
CA ILE A 128 1.83 3.10 -3.99
C ILE A 128 1.23 3.98 -5.09
N SER A 129 1.29 5.30 -4.92
CA SER A 129 0.73 6.26 -5.87
C SER A 129 1.64 6.55 -7.06
N LEU A 130 2.90 6.07 -7.06
CA LEU A 130 3.89 6.42 -8.07
C LEU A 130 3.41 6.06 -9.48
N GLY A 131 3.35 7.06 -10.37
CA GLY A 131 3.06 6.90 -11.79
C GLY A 131 4.20 6.21 -12.56
N PRO A 132 3.94 5.72 -13.79
CA PRO A 132 4.91 4.96 -14.59
C PRO A 132 6.19 5.75 -14.94
N ASP A 133 6.10 7.07 -15.06
CA ASP A 133 7.22 7.96 -15.40
C ASP A 133 7.59 8.91 -14.25
N GLU A 134 7.01 8.70 -13.07
CA GLU A 134 7.27 9.52 -11.90
C GLU A 134 8.43 8.96 -11.07
N SER A 135 9.09 9.86 -10.34
CA SER A 135 10.12 9.54 -9.37
C SER A 135 9.74 10.06 -7.99
N CYS A 136 10.31 9.46 -6.95
CA CYS A 136 10.22 9.96 -5.59
C CYS A 136 11.56 9.80 -4.87
N GLU A 137 11.80 10.65 -3.88
CA GLU A 137 12.98 10.59 -3.01
C GLU A 137 12.58 10.76 -1.55
N PHE A 138 13.24 10.01 -0.67
CA PHE A 138 13.06 10.05 0.77
C PHE A 138 14.40 10.29 1.46
N LEU A 139 14.43 11.23 2.40
CA LEU A 139 15.64 11.64 3.11
C LEU A 139 15.46 11.41 4.61
N HIS A 140 16.30 10.56 5.18
CA HIS A 140 16.26 10.20 6.60
C HIS A 140 17.56 10.59 7.28
N ASP A 141 17.43 11.18 8.47
CA ASP A 141 18.48 11.30 9.46
C ASP A 141 18.09 10.43 10.67
N PRO A 142 18.67 9.22 10.82
CA PRO A 142 18.37 8.34 11.94
C PRO A 142 18.72 8.93 13.32
N SER A 143 19.58 9.94 13.35
CA SER A 143 20.08 10.60 14.54
C SER A 143 19.42 11.97 14.78
N MET A 144 18.37 12.30 14.02
CA MET A 144 17.63 13.56 14.21
C MET A 144 17.15 13.70 15.65
N LYS A 145 17.28 14.89 16.24
CA LYS A 145 17.00 15.19 17.65
C LYS A 145 17.92 14.48 18.65
N SER A 146 19.10 14.05 18.22
CA SER A 146 20.17 13.54 19.09
C SER A 146 21.43 14.37 18.93
N SER A 147 22.46 14.11 19.74
CA SER A 147 23.77 14.75 19.62
C SER A 147 24.50 14.42 18.31
N LEU A 148 24.07 13.40 17.56
CA LEU A 148 24.66 12.98 16.29
C LEU A 148 23.83 13.42 15.07
N GLU A 149 22.91 14.36 15.25
CA GLU A 149 22.12 14.92 14.15
C GLU A 149 23.02 15.46 13.02
N GLY A 150 22.60 15.22 11.79
CA GLY A 150 23.29 15.58 10.56
C GLY A 150 24.48 14.68 10.21
N GLN A 151 24.93 13.80 11.11
CA GLN A 151 26.11 12.97 10.91
C GLN A 151 25.83 11.68 10.13
N VAL A 152 24.57 11.22 10.12
CA VAL A 152 24.14 10.06 9.33
C VAL A 152 22.99 10.46 8.43
N LYS A 153 23.17 10.35 7.12
CA LYS A 153 22.16 10.71 6.12
C LYS A 153 21.88 9.53 5.22
N LYS A 154 20.60 9.20 5.06
CA LYS A 154 20.13 8.16 4.15
C LYS A 154 19.22 8.79 3.11
N SER A 155 19.55 8.66 1.83
CA SER A 155 18.69 9.02 0.71
C SER A 155 18.26 7.75 -0.02
N LEU A 156 16.96 7.57 -0.19
CA LEU A 156 16.38 6.55 -1.03
C LEU A 156 15.67 7.23 -2.20
N SER A 157 16.13 7.00 -3.43
CA SER A 157 15.44 7.44 -4.63
C SER A 157 14.87 6.27 -5.43
N VAL A 158 13.71 6.52 -6.03
CA VAL A 158 13.00 5.60 -6.92
C VAL A 158 12.78 6.33 -8.24
N THR A 159 13.39 5.84 -9.31
CA THR A 159 13.33 6.48 -10.63
C THR A 159 12.87 5.47 -11.68
N PRO A 160 12.09 5.86 -12.71
CA PRO A 160 11.61 4.92 -13.72
C PRO A 160 12.77 4.40 -14.58
N LEU A 161 12.77 3.10 -14.90
CA LEU A 161 13.51 2.58 -16.05
C LEU A 161 12.66 2.90 -17.28
N GLY A 162 13.21 3.67 -18.22
CA GLY A 162 12.53 4.07 -19.44
C GLY A 162 11.78 2.92 -20.13
N ASN A 163 10.80 3.29 -20.97
CA ASN A 163 9.87 2.36 -21.61
C ASN A 163 8.98 1.59 -20.60
N SER A 164 8.68 2.18 -19.45
CA SER A 164 7.83 1.62 -18.38
C SER A 164 8.21 0.19 -17.95
N SER A 165 9.51 -0.11 -17.98
CA SER A 165 10.03 -1.47 -17.72
C SER A 165 10.20 -1.78 -16.23
N GLY A 166 10.11 -0.77 -15.37
CA GLY A 166 10.24 -0.89 -13.92
C GLY A 166 10.80 0.39 -13.29
N TYR A 167 11.46 0.27 -12.15
CA TYR A 167 12.09 1.36 -11.41
C TYR A 167 13.49 0.99 -10.92
N PHE A 168 14.38 1.98 -10.83
CA PHE A 168 15.67 1.90 -10.19
C PHE A 168 15.51 2.41 -8.77
N LEU A 169 15.82 1.54 -7.80
CA LEU A 169 15.90 1.91 -6.39
C LEU A 169 17.36 2.16 -6.05
N ASN A 170 17.68 3.35 -5.57
CA ASN A 170 19.01 3.73 -5.13
C ASN A 170 18.99 4.17 -3.66
N LEU A 171 19.67 3.42 -2.81
CA LEU A 171 19.94 3.81 -1.42
C LEU A 171 21.37 4.32 -1.31
N ASN A 172 21.52 5.56 -0.83
CA ASN A 172 22.80 6.16 -0.47
C ASN A 172 22.84 6.42 1.04
N VAL A 173 23.84 5.88 1.72
CA VAL A 173 24.06 6.04 3.17
C VAL A 173 25.40 6.69 3.38
N VAL A 174 25.38 7.91 3.90
CA VAL A 174 26.57 8.65 4.31
C VAL A 174 26.61 8.69 5.83
N ASN A 175 27.67 8.12 6.42
CA ASN A 175 27.91 8.16 7.85
C ASN A 175 29.26 8.84 8.11
N THR A 176 29.20 10.09 8.56
CA THR A 176 30.39 10.91 8.84
C THR A 176 31.13 10.41 10.08
N VAL A 177 30.41 9.85 11.07
CA VAL A 177 31.02 9.32 12.31
C VAL A 177 31.94 8.15 12.00
N GLN A 178 31.47 7.20 11.19
CA GLN A 178 32.23 6.01 10.78
C GLN A 178 33.05 6.24 9.51
N LYS A 179 32.95 7.43 8.89
CA LYS A 179 33.57 7.78 7.60
C LYS A 179 33.23 6.79 6.48
N THR A 180 31.99 6.32 6.45
CA THR A 180 31.50 5.40 5.40
C THR A 180 30.56 6.10 4.42
N ASN A 181 30.58 5.63 3.18
CA ASN A 181 29.71 6.06 2.10
C ASN A 181 29.31 4.83 1.29
N GLU A 182 28.09 4.34 1.54
CA GLU A 182 27.60 3.08 0.98
C GLU A 182 26.47 3.35 0.01
N ARG A 183 26.49 2.66 -1.14
CA ARG A 183 25.53 2.85 -2.22
C ARG A 183 25.01 1.52 -2.71
N PHE A 184 23.69 1.40 -2.79
CA PHE A 184 23.00 0.22 -3.29
C PHE A 184 22.10 0.64 -4.44
N SER A 185 22.27 -0.01 -5.60
CA SER A 185 21.48 0.27 -6.80
C SER A 185 20.85 -1.02 -7.31
N LEU A 186 19.52 -1.01 -7.43
CA LEU A 186 18.73 -2.17 -7.76
C LEU A 186 17.68 -1.86 -8.84
N PRO A 187 17.76 -2.48 -10.02
CA PRO A 187 16.65 -2.46 -10.96
C PRO A 187 15.54 -3.38 -10.45
N VAL A 188 14.34 -2.83 -10.31
CA VAL A 188 13.10 -3.52 -9.95
C VAL A 188 12.22 -3.52 -11.19
N THR A 189 11.90 -4.69 -11.72
CA THR A 189 11.06 -4.84 -12.91
C THR A 189 9.62 -4.40 -12.63
N LYS A 190 8.86 -4.12 -13.69
CA LYS A 190 7.42 -3.83 -13.60
C LYS A 190 6.65 -4.88 -12.79
N ALA A 191 6.95 -6.17 -12.99
CA ALA A 191 6.30 -7.27 -12.27
C ALA A 191 6.66 -7.27 -10.78
N GLU A 192 7.94 -7.13 -10.45
CA GLU A 192 8.40 -7.04 -9.05
C GLU A 192 7.81 -5.82 -8.34
N PHE A 193 7.73 -4.68 -9.03
CA PHE A 193 7.13 -3.47 -8.49
C PHE A 193 5.62 -3.60 -8.30
N ALA A 194 4.92 -4.33 -9.18
CA ALA A 194 3.50 -4.62 -9.01
C ALA A 194 3.23 -5.47 -7.76
N VAL A 195 4.08 -6.46 -7.49
CA VAL A 195 4.01 -7.25 -6.24
C VAL A 195 4.25 -6.35 -5.03
N MET A 196 5.29 -5.51 -5.07
CA MET A 196 5.56 -4.54 -4.00
C MET A 196 4.37 -3.62 -3.76
N ARG A 197 3.83 -2.98 -4.82
CA ARG A 197 2.69 -2.07 -4.73
C ARG A 197 1.49 -2.76 -4.09
N THR A 198 1.17 -3.97 -4.53
CA THR A 198 0.05 -4.76 -3.99
C THR A 198 0.25 -5.09 -2.50
N ALA A 199 1.44 -5.58 -2.13
CA ALA A 199 1.76 -5.90 -0.75
C ALA A 199 1.75 -4.65 0.16
N LEU A 200 2.29 -3.53 -0.32
CA LEU A 200 2.31 -2.26 0.40
C LEU A 200 0.90 -1.71 0.61
N SER A 201 0.04 -1.72 -0.42
CA SER A 201 -1.36 -1.32 -0.31
C SER A 201 -2.12 -2.14 0.72
N TYR A 202 -1.88 -3.46 0.74
CA TYR A 202 -2.48 -4.35 1.71
C TYR A 202 -1.95 -4.09 3.13
N VAL A 203 -0.64 -3.88 3.30
CA VAL A 203 0.01 -3.66 4.60
C VAL A 203 -0.33 -2.29 5.22
N LEU A 204 -0.62 -1.27 4.41
CA LEU A 204 -0.83 0.10 4.85
C LEU A 204 -1.81 0.25 6.04
N PRO A 205 -3.05 -0.29 6.01
CA PRO A 205 -3.96 -0.23 7.16
C PRO A 205 -3.41 -0.96 8.41
N HIS A 206 -2.66 -2.04 8.25
CA HIS A 206 -2.07 -2.78 9.38
C HIS A 206 -0.94 -2.01 10.06
N ILE A 207 -0.07 -1.33 9.30
CA ILE A 207 0.99 -0.50 9.90
C ILE A 207 0.43 0.76 10.59
N MET A 208 -0.81 1.14 10.24
CA MET A 208 -1.60 2.18 10.92
C MET A 208 -2.39 1.65 12.13
N GLY A 209 -2.49 0.32 12.29
CA GLY A 209 -3.22 -0.34 13.37
C GLY A 209 -4.74 -0.38 13.18
N TRP A 210 -5.24 -0.10 11.97
CA TRP A 210 -6.68 -0.08 11.69
C TRP A 210 -7.32 -1.47 11.72
N ASP A 211 -6.53 -2.50 11.43
CA ASP A 211 -6.95 -3.89 11.56
C ASP A 211 -7.36 -4.26 12.99
N GLN A 212 -6.68 -3.71 14.00
CA GLN A 212 -7.01 -3.90 15.41
C GLN A 212 -8.26 -3.13 15.83
N VAL A 213 -8.57 -2.02 15.15
CA VAL A 213 -9.76 -1.19 15.42
C VAL A 213 -11.01 -1.78 14.77
N ILE A 214 -10.87 -2.29 13.54
CA ILE A 214 -11.96 -2.79 12.70
C ILE A 214 -12.19 -4.30 12.92
N GLY A 215 -11.20 -5.01 13.47
CA GLY A 215 -11.27 -6.44 13.74
C GLY A 215 -12.52 -6.83 14.53
N PRO A 216 -13.04 -8.05 14.34
CA PRO A 216 -14.25 -8.50 15.01
C PRO A 216 -14.08 -8.36 16.51
N ARG A 217 -14.81 -7.42 17.11
CA ARG A 217 -14.98 -7.37 18.56
C ARG A 217 -15.71 -8.65 18.92
N LEU A 218 -15.05 -9.56 19.62
CA LEU A 218 -15.77 -10.66 20.26
C LEU A 218 -16.89 -10.01 21.07
N PRO A 219 -18.17 -10.37 20.84
CA PRO A 219 -19.24 -9.81 21.62
C PRO A 219 -18.99 -10.23 23.07
N ASN A 220 -18.61 -9.27 23.91
CA ASN A 220 -18.87 -9.37 25.33
C ASN A 220 -20.37 -9.58 25.44
N ILE A 221 -20.81 -10.79 25.77
CA ILE A 221 -22.22 -11.17 25.89
C ILE A 221 -22.95 -10.14 26.75
N PRO A 222 -23.97 -9.41 26.25
CA PRO A 222 -24.90 -8.70 27.10
C PRO A 222 -26.29 -9.32 26.97
N GLN A 223 -26.97 -9.39 28.11
CA GLN A 223 -28.35 -9.85 28.25
C GLN A 223 -29.29 -9.19 27.23
N ASN A 224 -30.24 -10.00 26.76
CA ASN A 224 -31.43 -9.69 25.97
C ASN A 224 -31.78 -8.20 25.80
N THR A 225 -31.71 -7.71 24.56
CA THR A 225 -32.63 -6.67 24.07
C THR A 225 -32.79 -6.80 22.55
N PRO A 226 -34.02 -6.80 22.00
CA PRO A 226 -34.23 -6.97 20.57
C PRO A 226 -33.70 -5.76 19.79
N ARG A 227 -32.71 -5.98 18.92
CA ARG A 227 -32.16 -4.96 18.02
C ARG A 227 -33.15 -4.67 16.88
N GLN A 228 -33.89 -3.57 16.97
CA GLN A 228 -34.45 -2.93 15.77
C GLN A 228 -33.29 -2.46 14.90
N ARG A 229 -33.19 -2.99 13.68
CA ARG A 229 -32.25 -2.54 12.66
C ARG A 229 -32.74 -1.20 12.11
N ARG A 230 -32.40 -0.09 12.78
CA ARG A 230 -32.52 1.24 12.19
C ARG A 230 -31.42 1.42 11.16
N GLU A 231 -31.76 1.91 9.98
CA GLU A 231 -30.77 2.45 9.04
C GLU A 231 -30.07 3.61 9.75
N VAL A 232 -28.80 3.39 10.12
CA VAL A 232 -27.97 4.40 10.77
C VAL A 232 -27.49 5.33 9.67
N LEU A 233 -28.24 6.40 9.40
CA LEU A 233 -27.68 7.56 8.72
C LEU A 233 -26.47 8.07 9.53
N PRO A 234 -25.44 8.66 8.90
CA PRO A 234 -24.35 9.31 9.62
C PRO A 234 -24.96 10.31 10.59
N ASP A 235 -24.77 10.06 11.89
CA ASP A 235 -25.27 10.95 12.93
C ASP A 235 -24.44 12.24 12.87
N PRO A 236 -25.04 13.40 12.54
CA PRO A 236 -24.30 14.66 12.47
C PRO A 236 -23.66 15.01 13.82
N ASP A 237 -24.11 14.42 14.94
CA ASP A 237 -23.51 14.64 16.26
C ASP A 237 -22.03 14.21 16.33
N PHE A 238 -21.58 13.29 15.48
CA PHE A 238 -20.16 12.93 15.37
C PHE A 238 -19.26 14.08 14.88
N GLU A 239 -19.82 15.10 14.22
CA GLU A 239 -19.07 16.24 13.67
C GLU A 239 -19.01 17.43 14.65
N TRP A 240 -19.89 17.48 15.64
CA TRP A 240 -20.03 18.63 16.55
C TRP A 240 -19.20 18.50 17.84
N GLY A 241 -18.60 17.34 18.11
CA GLY A 241 -17.67 17.13 19.23
C GLY A 241 -18.25 17.43 20.61
N ARG A 242 -19.57 17.26 20.78
CA ARG A 242 -20.28 17.52 22.04
C ARG A 242 -20.32 16.29 22.94
#